data_AF-A0A2R6PD91-F1
#
_entry.id   AF-A0A2R6PD91-F1
#
_cell.length_a   1.000
_cell.length_b   1.000
_cell.length_c   1.000
_cell.angle_alpha   90.00
_cell.angle_beta   90.00
_cell.angle_gamma   90.00
#
_symmetry.space_group_name_H-M   'P 1'
#
loop_
_entity.id
_entity.type
_entity.pdbx_description
1 polymer ?
#
loop_
_entity_poly.entity_id
_entity_poly.type
_entity_poly.pdbx_seq_one_letter_code
_entity_poly.pdbx_strand_id
1 'polypeptide(L)'
;MTDWLGRPFRSVPRHLVPPLKVSISRKLKEVVEEKYKSVGAAKGKYIVIHGIQSDSKASMRSRGDTDSLLPVEIWAEIATAIRGVRPIFVIPHEKLREDVEDVVGYDDSIVFITIPKQLAALINDSAGVIATNTAAIQQYSNLHTHVENPGNIALFSSAEKARAFMPNAEERKCTVVLSKTGKLVDIDVEAVKSAVRIFQMPLALV
;
A
#
# COMPACT_ATOMS: atom_id res chain seq x y z
N MET A 1 -18.96 15.04 -13.98
CA MET A 1 -19.50 15.59 -12.71
C MET A 1 -18.47 15.56 -11.55
N THR A 2 -17.19 15.29 -11.82
CA THR A 2 -16.09 15.23 -10.83
C THR A 2 -15.14 16.44 -10.88
N ASP A 3 -15.29 17.32 -11.88
CA ASP A 3 -14.41 18.47 -12.14
C ASP A 3 -14.31 19.49 -11.00
N TRP A 4 -15.18 19.39 -10.00
CA TRP A 4 -15.18 20.25 -8.82
C TRP A 4 -14.33 19.70 -7.67
N LEU A 5 -14.08 18.38 -7.60
CA LEU A 5 -13.32 17.75 -6.50
C LEU A 5 -11.85 18.19 -6.48
N GLY A 6 -11.29 18.53 -7.64
CA GLY A 6 -9.95 19.10 -7.75
C GLY A 6 -9.90 20.62 -7.70
N ARG A 7 -11.05 21.31 -7.64
CA ARG A 7 -11.08 22.78 -7.65
C ARG A 7 -10.84 23.30 -6.24
N PRO A 8 -9.79 24.12 -6.04
CA PRO A 8 -9.56 24.75 -4.76
C PRO A 8 -10.78 25.60 -4.34
N PHE A 9 -11.17 25.56 -3.06
CA PHE A 9 -12.27 26.37 -2.53
C PHE A 9 -11.99 27.87 -2.73
N ARG A 10 -13.03 28.72 -2.65
CA ARG A 10 -12.85 30.18 -2.69
C ARG A 10 -11.82 30.55 -1.60
N SER A 11 -10.76 31.26 -2.01
CA SER A 11 -9.61 31.64 -1.17
C SER A 11 -8.47 30.62 -1.01
N VAL A 12 -8.48 29.48 -1.71
CA VAL A 12 -7.31 28.59 -1.78
C VAL A 12 -6.38 29.03 -2.92
N PRO A 13 -5.08 29.25 -2.67
CA PRO A 13 -4.13 29.71 -3.68
C PRO A 13 -4.06 28.77 -4.90
N ARG A 14 -4.31 29.31 -6.09
CA ARG A 14 -4.31 28.57 -7.36
C ARG A 14 -2.92 28.37 -7.98
N HIS A 15 -1.86 28.60 -7.21
CA HIS A 15 -0.50 28.33 -7.67
C HIS A 15 -0.35 26.84 -8.02
N LEU A 16 0.44 26.57 -9.07
CA LEU A 16 0.86 25.22 -9.39
C LEU A 16 1.70 24.70 -8.22
N VAL A 17 1.15 23.74 -7.49
CA VAL A 17 1.87 23.08 -6.40
C VAL A 17 2.84 22.09 -7.04
N PRO A 18 4.14 22.15 -6.73
CA PRO A 18 5.08 21.15 -7.24
C PRO A 18 4.66 19.75 -6.76
N PRO A 19 5.03 18.68 -7.49
CA PRO A 19 4.73 17.31 -7.08
C PRO A 19 5.19 17.06 -5.64
N LEU A 20 4.40 16.27 -4.90
CA LEU A 20 4.75 15.88 -3.54
C LEU A 20 6.10 15.15 -3.58
N LYS A 21 7.02 15.55 -2.71
CA LYS A 21 8.31 14.86 -2.52
C LYS A 21 8.42 14.43 -1.07
N VAL A 22 8.74 13.15 -0.86
CA VAL A 22 8.92 12.60 0.49
C VAL A 22 10.40 12.41 0.77
N SER A 23 10.96 13.28 1.63
CA SER A 23 12.34 13.14 2.11
C SER A 23 12.40 12.26 3.35
N ILE A 24 13.23 11.21 3.30
CA ILE A 24 13.43 10.25 4.39
C ILE A 24 14.83 10.47 4.98
N SER A 25 14.90 10.80 6.27
CA SER A 25 16.17 11.00 6.97
C SER A 25 16.89 9.67 7.24
N ARG A 26 18.21 9.70 7.41
CA ARG A 26 19.02 8.50 7.72
C ARG A 26 18.52 7.78 8.98
N LYS A 27 18.32 8.52 10.08
CA LYS A 27 17.81 7.98 11.35
C LYS A 27 16.47 7.26 11.18
N LEU A 28 15.61 7.76 10.29
CA LEU A 28 14.32 7.13 10.04
C LEU A 28 14.45 5.82 9.24
N LYS A 29 15.41 5.76 8.31
CA LYS A 29 15.73 4.52 7.60
C LYS A 29 16.23 3.45 8.58
N GLU A 30 17.14 3.80 9.48
CA GLU A 30 17.68 2.89 10.50
C GLU A 30 16.56 2.30 11.39
N VAL A 31 15.65 3.14 11.90
CA VAL A 31 14.50 2.69 12.73
C VAL A 31 13.57 1.75 11.97
N VAL A 32 13.35 1.99 10.68
CA VAL A 32 12.46 1.17 9.85
C VAL A 32 13.15 -0.12 9.41
N GLU A 33 14.46 -0.07 9.18
CA GLU A 33 15.29 -1.22 8.91
C GLU A 33 15.31 -2.20 10.08
N GLU A 34 15.43 -1.72 11.31
CA GLU A 34 15.28 -2.55 12.50
C GLU A 34 13.90 -3.23 12.56
N LYS A 35 12.83 -2.49 12.23
CA LYS A 35 11.45 -3.02 12.23
C LYS A 35 11.21 -4.12 11.20
N TYR A 36 11.69 -3.96 9.96
CA TYR A 36 11.48 -5.03 8.98
C TYR A 36 12.44 -6.20 9.19
N LYS A 37 13.65 -5.96 9.73
CA LYS A 37 14.59 -7.03 10.09
C LYS A 37 14.09 -7.86 11.26
N SER A 38 13.44 -7.24 12.25
CA SER A 38 12.84 -7.97 13.38
C SER A 38 11.73 -8.93 12.94
N VAL A 39 11.16 -8.70 11.76
CA VAL A 39 10.18 -9.61 11.14
C VAL A 39 10.79 -10.46 10.00
N GLY A 40 12.10 -10.73 10.07
CA GLY A 40 12.78 -11.63 9.13
C GLY A 40 12.81 -11.15 7.67
N ALA A 41 12.59 -9.86 7.41
CA ALA A 41 12.69 -9.28 6.09
C ALA A 41 14.05 -8.61 5.84
N ALA A 42 14.39 -8.43 4.57
CA ALA A 42 15.57 -7.69 4.13
C ALA A 42 15.20 -6.66 3.07
N LYS A 43 15.99 -5.59 2.96
CA LYS A 43 15.80 -4.54 1.96
C LYS A 43 15.64 -5.14 0.55
N GLY A 44 14.60 -4.72 -0.15
CA GLY A 44 14.25 -5.17 -1.50
C GLY A 44 13.74 -6.61 -1.57
N LYS A 45 13.44 -7.26 -0.44
CA LYS A 45 13.02 -8.67 -0.35
C LYS A 45 11.67 -8.85 0.35
N TYR A 46 10.87 -7.79 0.41
CA TYR A 46 9.51 -7.84 0.93
C TYR A 46 8.55 -6.94 0.15
N ILE A 47 7.26 -7.26 0.22
CA ILE A 47 6.16 -6.44 -0.31
C ILE A 47 5.38 -5.86 0.86
N VAL A 48 5.05 -4.57 0.78
CA VAL A 48 4.20 -3.92 1.77
C VAL A 48 2.73 -4.17 1.43
N ILE A 49 1.97 -4.72 2.38
CA ILE A 49 0.51 -4.84 2.33
C ILE A 49 -0.10 -3.79 3.27
N HIS A 50 -0.96 -2.92 2.73
CA HIS A 50 -1.51 -1.80 3.49
C HIS A 50 -2.98 -1.53 3.16
N GLY A 51 -3.79 -1.28 4.20
CA GLY A 51 -5.25 -1.10 4.04
C GLY A 51 -6.08 -2.22 4.66
N ILE A 52 -5.55 -2.86 5.70
CA ILE A 52 -6.27 -3.84 6.53
C ILE A 52 -7.39 -3.13 7.27
N GLN A 53 -8.58 -3.72 7.22
CA GLN A 53 -9.74 -3.28 7.96
C GLN A 53 -9.50 -3.45 9.46
N SER A 54 -9.87 -2.43 10.22
CA SER A 54 -9.80 -2.45 11.68
C SER A 54 -11.01 -1.72 12.22
N ASP A 55 -11.57 -2.23 13.30
CA ASP A 55 -12.63 -1.61 14.10
C ASP A 55 -12.08 -0.54 15.06
N SER A 56 -10.76 -0.42 15.18
CA SER A 56 -10.09 0.58 15.99
C SER A 56 -10.42 2.01 15.53
N LYS A 57 -10.55 2.92 16.51
CA LYS A 57 -10.62 4.36 16.25
C LYS A 57 -9.39 4.87 15.48
N ALA A 58 -8.24 4.22 15.68
CA ALA A 58 -7.02 4.44 14.92
C ALA A 58 -6.99 3.48 13.71
N SER A 59 -7.91 3.67 12.77
CA SER A 59 -7.92 2.92 11.50
C SER A 59 -7.23 3.71 10.39
N MET A 60 -6.84 3.02 9.31
CA MET A 60 -6.28 3.63 8.09
C MET A 60 -7.37 4.18 7.15
N ARG A 61 -8.61 4.33 7.66
CA ARG A 61 -9.77 4.73 6.87
C ARG A 61 -9.65 6.20 6.48
N SER A 62 -9.71 6.48 5.18
CA SER A 62 -9.70 7.86 4.69
C SER A 62 -11.00 8.57 5.09
N ARG A 63 -10.89 9.81 5.59
CA ARG A 63 -12.07 10.59 6.00
C ARG A 63 -13.00 10.80 4.81
N GLY A 64 -14.25 10.32 4.93
CA GLY A 64 -15.25 10.39 3.87
C GLY A 64 -15.18 9.26 2.83
N ASP A 65 -14.21 8.34 2.94
CA ASP A 65 -14.18 7.10 2.16
C ASP A 65 -14.45 5.91 3.06
N THR A 66 -15.70 5.49 3.11
CA THR A 66 -16.13 4.41 3.99
C THR A 66 -15.68 3.03 3.54
N ASP A 67 -15.24 2.91 2.29
CA ASP A 67 -14.97 1.68 1.55
C ASP A 67 -13.54 1.71 1.00
N SER A 68 -12.59 1.89 1.92
CA SER A 68 -11.16 2.08 1.64
C SER A 68 -10.25 1.01 2.27
N LEU A 69 -10.83 0.04 3.01
CA LEU A 69 -10.09 -1.01 3.71
C LEU A 69 -10.68 -2.38 3.35
N LEU A 70 -9.83 -3.40 3.35
CA LEU A 70 -10.19 -4.79 3.07
C LEU A 70 -10.04 -5.66 4.33
N PRO A 71 -10.96 -6.62 4.56
CA PRO A 71 -10.80 -7.65 5.59
C PRO A 71 -9.45 -8.38 5.47
N VAL A 72 -8.91 -8.82 6.62
CA VAL A 72 -7.61 -9.49 6.67
C VAL A 72 -7.63 -10.83 5.94
N GLU A 73 -8.77 -11.51 5.87
CA GLU A 73 -8.96 -12.78 5.18
C GLU A 73 -8.73 -12.65 3.68
N ILE A 74 -9.23 -11.56 3.09
CA ILE A 74 -9.01 -11.25 1.66
C ILE A 74 -7.52 -10.93 1.43
N TRP A 75 -6.89 -10.21 2.36
CA TRP A 75 -5.45 -9.95 2.28
C TRP A 75 -4.60 -11.21 2.40
N ALA A 76 -4.97 -12.12 3.30
CA ALA A 76 -4.32 -13.41 3.48
C ALA A 76 -4.43 -14.24 2.19
N GLU A 77 -5.61 -14.27 1.57
CA GLU A 77 -5.82 -14.96 0.30
C GLU A 77 -4.94 -14.37 -0.82
N ILE A 78 -4.86 -13.05 -0.93
CA ILE A 78 -3.98 -12.36 -1.90
C ILE A 78 -2.50 -12.74 -1.63
N ALA A 79 -2.09 -12.77 -0.36
CA ALA A 79 -0.72 -13.04 0.04
C ALA A 79 -0.23 -14.44 -0.37
N THR A 80 -1.13 -15.42 -0.54
CA THR A 80 -0.78 -16.78 -1.00
C THR A 80 -0.12 -16.81 -2.39
N ALA A 81 -0.39 -15.80 -3.23
CA ALA A 81 0.19 -15.68 -4.58
C ALA A 81 1.58 -15.02 -4.58
N ILE A 82 2.00 -14.42 -3.46
CA ILE A 82 3.32 -13.82 -3.32
C ILE A 82 4.35 -14.96 -3.14
N ARG A 83 5.35 -14.99 -4.01
CA ARG A 83 6.42 -15.99 -4.01
C ARG A 83 7.78 -15.29 -4.14
N GLY A 84 8.80 -15.83 -3.46
CA GLY A 84 10.18 -15.33 -3.56
C GLY A 84 10.49 -14.04 -2.78
N VAL A 85 9.47 -13.39 -2.21
CA VAL A 85 9.60 -12.22 -1.32
C VAL A 85 8.60 -12.35 -0.17
N ARG A 86 8.90 -11.72 0.99
CA ARG A 86 8.06 -11.79 2.19
C ARG A 86 6.92 -10.75 2.12
N PRO A 87 5.63 -11.10 2.31
CA PRO A 87 4.60 -10.10 2.56
C PRO A 87 4.79 -9.47 3.94
N ILE A 88 4.69 -8.15 4.05
CA ILE A 88 4.64 -7.44 5.34
C ILE A 88 3.30 -6.72 5.46
N PHE A 89 2.49 -7.15 6.42
CA PHE A 89 1.22 -6.55 6.79
C PHE A 89 1.47 -5.34 7.70
N VAL A 90 1.06 -4.16 7.24
CA VAL A 90 1.15 -2.94 8.05
C VAL A 90 -0.12 -2.77 8.85
N ILE A 91 0.02 -2.80 10.17
CA ILE A 91 -1.08 -2.53 11.09
C ILE A 91 -1.03 -1.08 11.60
N PRO A 92 -2.19 -0.44 11.84
CA PRO A 92 -2.25 0.92 12.36
C PRO A 92 -2.17 1.00 13.88
N HIS A 93 -2.24 -0.14 14.58
CA HIS A 93 -2.22 -0.20 16.03
C HIS A 93 -1.82 -1.61 16.50
N GLU A 94 -0.96 -1.73 17.52
CA GLU A 94 -0.42 -3.02 17.99
C GLU A 94 -1.49 -4.03 18.41
N LYS A 95 -2.60 -3.56 18.99
CA LYS A 95 -3.77 -4.40 19.35
C LYS A 95 -4.34 -5.22 18.19
N LEU A 96 -4.16 -4.81 16.94
CA LEU A 96 -4.62 -5.55 15.77
C LEU A 96 -3.70 -6.73 15.42
N ARG A 97 -2.55 -6.85 16.08
CA ARG A 97 -1.56 -7.90 15.78
C ARG A 97 -2.16 -9.29 15.91
N GLU A 98 -2.75 -9.60 17.05
CA GLU A 98 -3.29 -10.93 17.35
C GLU A 98 -4.36 -11.32 16.31
N ASP A 99 -5.32 -10.43 16.03
CA ASP A 99 -6.35 -10.64 15.01
C ASP A 99 -5.77 -10.93 13.61
N VAL A 100 -4.65 -10.28 13.26
CA VAL A 100 -3.98 -10.50 11.98
C VAL A 100 -3.20 -11.81 12.00
N GLU A 101 -2.47 -12.11 13.07
CA GLU A 101 -1.69 -13.35 13.26
C GLU A 101 -2.59 -14.59 13.22
N ASP A 102 -3.80 -14.51 13.79
CA ASP A 102 -4.77 -15.60 13.77
C ASP A 102 -5.23 -15.97 12.34
N VAL A 103 -5.12 -15.03 11.40
CA VAL A 103 -5.55 -15.23 10.00
C VAL A 103 -4.38 -15.49 9.06
N VAL A 104 -3.27 -14.74 9.19
CA VAL A 104 -2.11 -14.86 8.30
C VAL A 104 -1.05 -15.85 8.82
N GLY A 105 -1.23 -16.36 10.05
CA GLY A 105 -0.29 -17.17 10.80
C GLY A 105 0.60 -16.32 11.71
N TYR A 106 1.11 -16.94 12.79
CA TYR A 106 2.07 -16.35 13.74
C TYR A 106 3.46 -16.09 13.16
N ASP A 107 3.58 -16.01 11.83
CA ASP A 107 4.82 -15.65 11.19
C ASP A 107 5.08 -14.15 11.35
N ASP A 108 6.33 -13.85 11.67
CA ASP A 108 6.98 -12.56 11.69
C ASP A 108 6.78 -11.78 10.36
N SER A 109 5.59 -11.24 10.12
CA SER A 109 5.25 -10.54 8.88
C SER A 109 4.42 -9.29 9.14
N ILE A 110 4.33 -8.85 10.40
CA ILE A 110 3.48 -7.73 10.81
C ILE A 110 4.33 -6.60 11.38
N VAL A 111 4.23 -5.43 10.77
CA VAL A 111 4.93 -4.23 11.24
C VAL A 111 3.93 -3.17 11.64
N PHE A 112 4.05 -2.70 12.88
CA PHE A 112 3.38 -1.49 13.33
C PHE A 112 4.19 -0.25 12.97
N ILE A 113 3.52 0.70 12.31
CA ILE A 113 4.06 1.99 11.90
C ILE A 113 3.32 3.11 12.63
N THR A 114 4.07 4.01 13.29
CA THR A 114 3.48 5.08 14.12
C THR A 114 3.30 6.39 13.38
N ILE A 115 4.07 6.63 12.30
CA ILE A 115 4.07 7.91 11.58
C ILE A 115 4.13 7.71 10.06
N PRO A 116 3.51 8.62 9.27
CA PRO A 116 3.51 8.51 7.81
C PRO A 116 4.89 8.40 7.17
N LYS A 117 5.94 9.04 7.73
CA LYS A 117 7.29 8.95 7.17
C LYS A 117 7.95 7.58 7.38
N GLN A 118 7.56 6.83 8.42
CA GLN A 118 8.04 5.46 8.61
C GLN A 118 7.43 4.54 7.55
N LEU A 119 6.15 4.72 7.20
CA LEU A 119 5.52 3.99 6.08
C LEU A 119 6.25 4.30 4.76
N ALA A 120 6.58 5.57 4.53
CA ALA A 120 7.31 5.96 3.33
C ALA A 120 8.72 5.31 3.28
N ALA A 121 9.42 5.24 4.41
CA ALA A 121 10.69 4.55 4.51
C ALA A 121 10.56 3.03 4.29
N LEU A 122 9.49 2.42 4.81
CA LEU A 122 9.22 0.99 4.64
C LEU A 122 8.94 0.67 3.17
N ILE A 123 8.13 1.50 2.51
CA ILE A 123 7.88 1.38 1.06
C ILE A 123 9.17 1.61 0.27
N ASN A 124 9.98 2.59 0.65
CA ASN A 124 11.22 2.92 -0.04
C ASN A 124 12.21 1.74 -0.07
N ASP A 125 12.24 0.92 0.98
CA ASP A 125 13.12 -0.24 1.09
C ASP A 125 12.44 -1.56 0.66
N SER A 126 11.17 -1.53 0.24
CA SER A 126 10.42 -2.70 -0.23
C SER A 126 10.75 -3.05 -1.69
N ALA A 127 10.35 -4.24 -2.14
CA ALA A 127 10.27 -4.63 -3.55
C ALA A 127 9.01 -4.10 -4.24
N GLY A 128 8.04 -3.59 -3.47
CA GLY A 128 6.74 -3.19 -3.97
C GLY A 128 5.69 -3.00 -2.89
N VAL A 129 4.54 -2.49 -3.31
CA VAL A 129 3.37 -2.27 -2.43
C VAL A 129 2.11 -2.83 -3.07
N ILE A 130 1.24 -3.41 -2.24
CA ILE A 130 -0.14 -3.73 -2.58
C ILE A 130 -0.99 -3.03 -1.53
N ALA A 131 -1.86 -2.11 -1.97
CA ALA A 131 -2.67 -1.36 -1.03
C ALA A 131 -4.01 -0.94 -1.61
N THR A 132 -4.98 -0.73 -0.72
CA THR A 132 -6.25 -0.09 -1.05
C THR A 132 -6.07 1.44 -1.10
N ASN A 133 -7.15 2.19 -1.30
CA ASN A 133 -7.14 3.66 -1.33
C ASN A 133 -6.69 4.30 0.01
N THR A 134 -5.38 4.30 0.23
CA THR A 134 -4.71 4.71 1.47
C THR A 134 -3.47 5.53 1.17
N ALA A 135 -2.86 6.08 2.21
CA ALA A 135 -1.63 6.87 2.08
C ALA A 135 -0.46 6.08 1.46
N ALA A 136 -0.44 4.74 1.55
CA ALA A 136 0.64 3.92 0.99
C ALA A 136 0.75 4.09 -0.54
N ILE A 137 -0.38 4.06 -1.24
CA ILE A 137 -0.46 4.26 -2.70
C ILE A 137 0.06 5.66 -3.08
N GLN A 138 -0.33 6.68 -2.31
CA GLN A 138 0.12 8.05 -2.54
C GLN A 138 1.62 8.22 -2.25
N GLN A 139 2.11 7.63 -1.16
CA GLN A 139 3.52 7.72 -0.79
C GLN A 139 4.41 7.01 -1.81
N TYR A 140 4.02 5.82 -2.28
CA TYR A 140 4.74 5.10 -3.33
C TYR A 140 4.98 6.00 -4.55
N SER A 141 3.95 6.63 -5.09
CA SER A 141 4.05 7.47 -6.29
C SER A 141 4.93 8.72 -6.12
N ASN A 142 5.30 9.08 -4.89
CA ASN A 142 6.03 10.31 -4.57
C ASN A 142 7.42 10.04 -3.93
N LEU A 143 7.84 8.77 -3.87
CA LEU A 143 9.16 8.36 -3.37
C LEU A 143 10.15 8.23 -4.52
N HIS A 144 11.40 8.64 -4.35
CA HIS A 144 12.41 8.58 -5.43
C HIS A 144 12.60 7.15 -5.99
N THR A 145 12.45 6.13 -5.14
CA THR A 145 12.64 4.73 -5.54
C THR A 145 11.57 4.18 -6.46
N HIS A 146 10.41 4.81 -6.63
CA HIS A 146 9.38 4.30 -7.58
C HIS A 146 9.88 4.25 -9.04
N VAL A 147 10.90 5.06 -9.37
CA VAL A 147 11.54 5.03 -10.69
C VAL A 147 12.30 3.72 -10.89
N GLU A 148 12.87 3.17 -9.81
CA GLU A 148 13.72 1.98 -9.78
C GLU A 148 12.97 0.71 -9.32
N ASN A 149 11.83 0.84 -8.65
CA ASN A 149 11.06 -0.29 -8.08
C ASN A 149 9.99 -0.83 -9.06
N PRO A 150 9.80 -2.15 -9.15
CA PRO A 150 9.05 -2.77 -10.25
C PRO A 150 7.53 -2.90 -10.06
N GLY A 151 6.91 -2.54 -8.92
CA GLY A 151 5.46 -2.67 -8.83
C GLY A 151 4.72 -1.94 -7.71
N ASN A 152 3.56 -1.43 -8.06
CA ASN A 152 2.56 -0.91 -7.14
C ASN A 152 1.19 -1.42 -7.59
N ILE A 153 0.50 -2.18 -6.73
CA ILE A 153 -0.84 -2.66 -7.02
C ILE A 153 -1.82 -1.88 -6.15
N ALA A 154 -2.69 -1.10 -6.79
CA ALA A 154 -3.69 -0.30 -6.12
C ALA A 154 -5.08 -0.91 -6.29
N LEU A 155 -5.73 -1.21 -5.16
CA LEU A 155 -7.07 -1.80 -5.12
C LEU A 155 -8.11 -0.70 -4.89
N PHE A 156 -9.06 -0.56 -5.80
CA PHE A 156 -10.12 0.45 -5.71
C PHE A 156 -11.50 -0.16 -5.88
N SER A 157 -12.46 0.44 -5.16
CA SER A 157 -13.86 0.03 -5.27
C SER A 157 -14.50 0.46 -6.58
N SER A 158 -14.01 1.53 -7.25
CA SER A 158 -14.54 1.99 -8.54
C SER A 158 -13.48 2.66 -9.41
N ALA A 159 -13.76 2.74 -10.72
CA ALA A 159 -12.91 3.41 -11.68
C ALA A 159 -12.81 4.92 -11.43
N GLU A 160 -13.88 5.56 -10.92
CA GLU A 160 -13.87 6.99 -10.55
C GLU A 160 -12.87 7.25 -9.42
N LYS A 161 -12.88 6.41 -8.38
CA LYS A 161 -11.91 6.53 -7.27
C LYS A 161 -10.50 6.32 -7.79
N ALA A 162 -10.27 5.28 -8.60
CA ALA A 162 -8.96 5.01 -9.17
C ALA A 162 -8.43 6.20 -9.98
N ARG A 163 -9.24 6.81 -10.85
CA ARG A 163 -8.84 8.01 -11.62
C ARG A 163 -8.55 9.22 -10.72
N ALA A 164 -9.31 9.40 -9.63
CA ALA A 164 -9.14 10.52 -8.73
C ALA A 164 -7.88 10.41 -7.86
N PHE A 165 -7.55 9.21 -7.39
CA PHE A 165 -6.45 8.98 -6.45
C PHE A 165 -5.17 8.45 -7.11
N MET A 166 -5.28 7.79 -8.26
CA MET A 166 -4.14 7.35 -9.07
C MET A 166 -4.25 7.88 -10.51
N PRO A 167 -4.17 9.21 -10.72
CA PRO A 167 -4.05 9.76 -12.05
C PRO A 167 -2.73 9.28 -12.68
N ASN A 168 -2.75 8.97 -13.97
CA ASN A 168 -1.59 8.50 -14.73
C ASN A 168 -0.93 7.25 -14.13
N ALA A 169 -1.75 6.23 -13.81
CA ALA A 169 -1.29 5.00 -13.19
C ALA A 169 -0.11 4.34 -13.94
N GLU A 170 -0.12 4.38 -15.27
CA GLU A 170 0.95 3.84 -16.12
C GLU A 170 2.29 4.58 -15.91
N GLU A 171 2.28 5.91 -15.94
CA GLU A 171 3.48 6.73 -15.66
C GLU A 171 4.02 6.46 -14.25
N ARG A 172 3.13 6.14 -13.32
CA ARG A 172 3.45 5.82 -11.92
C ARG A 172 3.75 4.35 -11.67
N LYS A 173 3.84 3.52 -12.73
CA LYS A 173 4.06 2.07 -12.66
C LYS A 173 3.11 1.37 -11.68
N CYS A 174 1.85 1.80 -11.69
CA CYS A 174 0.81 1.32 -10.81
C CYS A 174 -0.20 0.47 -11.58
N THR A 175 -0.31 -0.81 -11.22
CA THR A 175 -1.38 -1.69 -11.67
C THR A 175 -2.61 -1.42 -10.82
N VAL A 176 -3.69 -0.96 -11.46
CA VAL A 176 -4.97 -0.70 -10.80
C VAL A 176 -5.86 -1.93 -10.95
N VAL A 177 -6.36 -2.47 -9.84
CA VAL A 177 -7.39 -3.50 -9.83
C VAL A 177 -8.68 -2.92 -9.26
N LEU A 178 -9.77 -3.11 -9.99
CA LEU A 178 -11.08 -2.55 -9.66
C LEU A 178 -12.02 -3.64 -9.18
N SER A 179 -12.82 -3.33 -8.16
CA SER A 179 -14.00 -4.13 -7.85
C SER A 179 -15.01 -4.06 -9.01
N LYS A 180 -15.66 -5.18 -9.29
CA LYS A 180 -16.72 -5.27 -10.31
C LYS A 180 -18.06 -4.73 -9.81
N THR A 181 -18.26 -4.65 -8.49
CA THR A 181 -19.56 -4.31 -7.89
C THR A 181 -19.64 -2.86 -7.40
N GLY A 182 -18.52 -2.13 -7.38
CA GLY A 182 -18.45 -0.82 -6.75
C GLY A 182 -18.05 -0.87 -5.27
N LYS A 183 -18.00 -2.06 -4.65
CA LYS A 183 -17.59 -2.27 -3.25
C LYS A 183 -16.23 -2.93 -3.18
N LEU A 184 -15.34 -2.38 -2.36
CA LEU A 184 -13.97 -2.88 -2.27
C LEU A 184 -13.89 -4.34 -1.81
N VAL A 185 -14.77 -4.76 -0.89
CA VAL A 185 -14.83 -6.14 -0.40
C VAL A 185 -15.05 -7.19 -1.52
N ASP A 186 -15.67 -6.79 -2.63
CA ASP A 186 -15.91 -7.66 -3.80
C ASP A 186 -14.79 -7.53 -4.85
N ILE A 187 -13.57 -7.17 -4.42
CA ILE A 187 -12.40 -7.09 -5.30
C ILE A 187 -12.15 -8.43 -5.98
N ASP A 188 -11.79 -8.41 -7.25
CA ASP A 188 -11.42 -9.63 -7.98
C ASP A 188 -10.06 -10.13 -7.49
N VAL A 189 -10.07 -11.00 -6.48
CA VAL A 189 -8.84 -11.54 -5.85
C VAL A 189 -7.96 -12.24 -6.88
N GLU A 190 -8.53 -12.94 -7.85
CA GLU A 190 -7.76 -13.62 -8.90
C GLU A 190 -7.06 -12.62 -9.85
N ALA A 191 -7.71 -11.49 -10.14
CA ALA A 191 -7.05 -10.39 -10.84
C ALA A 191 -5.89 -9.80 -10.02
N VAL A 192 -6.05 -9.67 -8.70
CA VAL A 192 -4.96 -9.20 -7.81
C VAL A 192 -3.80 -10.20 -7.81
N LYS A 193 -4.07 -11.50 -7.59
CA LYS A 193 -3.06 -12.57 -7.61
C LYS A 193 -2.32 -12.64 -8.95
N SER A 194 -3.02 -12.39 -10.06
CA SER A 194 -2.40 -12.29 -11.38
C SER A 194 -1.46 -11.09 -11.49
N ALA A 195 -1.86 -9.93 -10.95
CA ALA A 195 -1.05 -8.72 -10.91
C ALA A 195 0.19 -8.86 -10.01
N VAL A 196 0.13 -9.66 -8.93
CA VAL A 196 1.28 -9.93 -8.03
C VAL A 196 2.51 -10.47 -8.78
N ARG A 197 2.32 -11.07 -9.96
CA ARG A 197 3.42 -11.55 -10.81
C ARG A 197 4.44 -10.46 -11.18
N ILE A 198 4.07 -9.18 -11.15
CA ILE A 198 5.02 -8.06 -11.38
C ILE A 198 6.16 -8.04 -10.34
N PHE A 199 5.94 -8.62 -9.16
CA PHE A 199 6.93 -8.71 -8.08
C PHE A 199 7.81 -9.95 -8.16
N GLN A 200 7.46 -10.91 -9.01
CA GLN A 200 8.24 -12.14 -9.14
C GLN A 200 9.53 -11.81 -9.88
N MET A 201 10.65 -11.86 -9.15
CA MET A 201 11.96 -11.80 -9.80
C MET A 201 12.10 -13.02 -10.71
N PRO A 202 12.75 -12.90 -11.88
CA PRO A 202 13.20 -14.08 -12.61
C PRO A 202 14.00 -14.93 -11.63
N LEU A 203 13.64 -16.21 -11.50
CA LEU A 203 14.54 -17.21 -10.93
C LEU A 203 15.79 -17.18 -11.81
N ALA A 204 16.79 -16.39 -11.42
CA ALA A 204 18.10 -16.48 -12.02
C ALA A 204 18.56 -17.91 -11.76
N LEU A 205 18.71 -18.67 -12.84
CA LEU A 205 19.38 -19.96 -12.86
C LEU A 205 20.71 -19.78 -12.12
N VAL A 206 20.84 -20.46 -10.97
CA VAL A 206 22.13 -20.68 -10.30
C VAL A 206 22.88 -21.72 -11.09
#